data_AF-A0A7S1CQ77-F1
#
_entry.id   AF-A0A7S1CQ77-F1
#
_cell.length_a   1.000
_cell.length_b   1.000
_cell.length_c   1.000
_cell.angle_alpha   90.00
_cell.angle_beta   90.00
_cell.angle_gamma   90.00
#
_symmetry.space_group_name_H-M   'P 1'
#
loop_
_entity.id
_entity.type
_entity.pdbx_description
1 polymer ?
#
loop_
_entity_poly.entity_id
_entity_poly.type
_entity_poly.pdbx_seq_one_letter_code
_entity_poly.pdbx_strand_id
1 'polypeptide(L)'
;RGSSSFAERRRVAPKAPKPTMRAQTVTALLLLGCLAAGAAAAPFISINVDIGDRRAVLSLDSDEDPLEAVLGFVAREGLGEEVVGQLIAALNREAAALPAATAAPAVSFPVNVQGVRHQLDYYAGDVPEDTVRRFLLERGVGQDPALERYVASLAGEVRRTIAGLQGQPGAPVAPSTIATVSVELDGNLYPLDVHEGETAQAAATKFASDLRLGTDSIAVLTQAIQRKLNEAAADAAPQPLFTLPILIDNTQQMLAFYPGQDPTAVANRFCAETGVTDPVGCDSVRAALQARLNEAMKPATQVVSVLVGGVAYDLEYDPAVTNTAQLAAEFCRQQWEVMYAALVNDLGTTDVSQGDCTGIMADLLKQQVGGTINA
;
A
#
# COMPACT_ATOMS: atom_id res chain seq x y z
N ARG A 1 -12.26 -61.51 82.59
CA ARG A 1 -10.90 -60.98 82.27
C ARG A 1 -10.41 -61.68 81.02
N GLY A 2 -10.01 -60.94 79.99
CA GLY A 2 -9.35 -61.49 78.80
C GLY A 2 -9.99 -61.01 77.49
N SER A 3 -9.54 -59.84 77.03
CA SER A 3 -10.08 -59.06 75.93
C SER A 3 -9.83 -59.66 74.53
N SER A 4 -10.83 -59.52 73.68
CA SER A 4 -10.81 -59.75 72.23
C SER A 4 -10.09 -58.61 71.50
N SER A 5 -9.07 -58.95 70.70
CA SER A 5 -8.37 -58.03 69.80
C SER A 5 -8.78 -58.31 68.35
N PHE A 6 -9.54 -57.38 67.77
CA PHE A 6 -9.92 -57.38 66.35
C PHE A 6 -8.80 -56.66 65.56
N ALA A 7 -8.07 -57.41 64.75
CA ALA A 7 -7.08 -56.88 63.83
C ALA A 7 -7.74 -56.54 62.48
N GLU A 8 -7.89 -55.25 62.23
CA GLU A 8 -8.49 -54.67 61.02
C GLU A 8 -7.51 -54.73 59.84
N ARG A 9 -7.79 -55.64 58.88
CA ARG A 9 -7.02 -55.74 57.63
C ARG A 9 -7.47 -54.66 56.66
N ARG A 10 -6.73 -53.55 56.60
CA ARG A 10 -6.82 -52.58 55.49
C ARG A 10 -6.36 -53.26 54.20
N ARG A 11 -7.28 -53.48 53.26
CA ARG A 11 -6.97 -53.86 51.87
C ARG A 11 -6.37 -52.63 51.18
N VAL A 12 -5.07 -52.68 50.87
CA VAL A 12 -4.41 -51.74 49.97
C VAL A 12 -4.83 -52.12 48.55
N ALA A 13 -5.56 -51.24 47.87
CA ALA A 13 -5.90 -51.41 46.46
C ALA A 13 -4.63 -51.38 45.60
N PRO A 14 -4.50 -52.23 44.56
CA PRO A 14 -3.35 -52.19 43.67
C PRO A 14 -3.34 -50.87 42.91
N LYS A 15 -2.22 -50.15 43.01
CA LYS A 15 -1.95 -48.93 42.25
C LYS A 15 -1.95 -49.31 40.76
N ALA A 16 -2.90 -48.76 40.00
CA ALA A 16 -3.00 -48.99 38.57
C ALA A 16 -1.68 -48.64 37.87
N PRO A 17 -1.25 -49.43 36.86
CA PRO A 17 -0.05 -49.12 36.09
C PRO A 17 -0.21 -47.76 35.42
N LYS A 18 0.77 -46.87 35.63
CA LYS A 18 0.86 -45.60 34.89
C LYS A 18 0.90 -45.95 33.40
N PRO A 19 0.00 -45.39 32.56
CA PRO A 19 0.07 -45.60 31.12
C PRO A 19 1.40 -45.05 30.63
N THR A 20 2.22 -45.92 30.05
CA THR A 20 3.42 -45.51 29.32
C THR A 20 2.97 -44.75 28.07
N MET A 21 3.03 -43.43 28.14
CA MET A 21 2.81 -42.53 27.01
C MET A 21 3.80 -42.88 25.90
N ARG A 22 3.28 -43.42 24.79
CA ARG A 22 4.00 -43.41 23.52
C ARG A 22 4.10 -41.95 23.06
N ALA A 23 5.26 -41.56 22.54
CA ALA A 23 5.51 -40.23 22.00
C ALA A 23 4.34 -39.79 21.09
N GLN A 24 3.55 -38.82 21.55
CA GLN A 24 2.44 -38.27 20.78
C GLN A 24 2.99 -37.13 19.93
N THR A 25 2.86 -37.25 18.62
CA THR A 25 3.21 -36.18 17.68
C THR A 25 2.03 -35.20 17.64
N VAL A 26 2.19 -34.03 18.24
CA VAL A 26 1.18 -32.96 18.16
C VAL A 26 1.23 -32.38 16.75
N THR A 27 0.17 -32.62 15.97
CA THR A 27 -0.02 -31.98 14.66
C THR A 27 -1.07 -30.89 14.84
N ALA A 28 -0.67 -29.62 14.69
CA ALA A 28 -1.61 -28.51 14.75
C ALA A 28 -2.27 -28.33 13.38
N LEU A 29 -3.60 -28.33 13.33
CA LEU A 29 -4.37 -28.06 12.11
C LEU A 29 -5.26 -26.84 12.31
N LEU A 30 -5.21 -25.89 11.39
CA LEU A 30 -5.88 -24.58 11.50
C LEU A 30 -7.39 -24.67 11.16
N LEU A 31 -8.28 -24.17 12.03
CA LEU A 31 -9.66 -23.78 11.69
C LEU A 31 -10.01 -22.52 12.47
N LEU A 32 -10.17 -21.40 11.77
CA LEU A 32 -10.60 -20.11 12.31
C LEU A 32 -12.14 -20.02 12.24
N GLY A 33 -12.82 -19.85 13.37
CA GLY A 33 -14.28 -19.76 13.43
C GLY A 33 -14.75 -18.48 14.10
N CYS A 34 -14.96 -17.40 13.34
CA CYS A 34 -15.63 -16.18 13.81
C CYS A 34 -17.15 -16.34 13.81
N LEU A 35 -17.74 -16.55 15.00
CA LEU A 35 -19.18 -16.39 15.23
C LEU A 35 -19.47 -14.91 15.50
N ALA A 36 -19.99 -14.20 14.50
CA ALA A 36 -20.32 -12.78 14.61
C ALA A 36 -21.78 -12.55 15.03
N ALA A 37 -21.97 -11.96 16.22
CA ALA A 37 -23.14 -11.16 16.55
C ALA A 37 -22.69 -9.86 17.25
N GLY A 38 -22.68 -8.76 16.49
CA GLY A 38 -22.94 -7.40 16.97
C GLY A 38 -22.25 -6.89 18.24
N ALA A 39 -20.92 -6.98 18.32
CA ALA A 39 -20.05 -6.11 19.13
C ALA A 39 -18.65 -6.23 18.53
N ALA A 40 -17.77 -5.23 18.69
CA ALA A 40 -16.37 -5.36 18.32
C ALA A 40 -15.73 -6.46 19.19
N ALA A 41 -15.88 -7.71 18.76
CA ALA A 41 -15.32 -8.87 19.41
C ALA A 41 -13.80 -8.74 19.24
N ALA A 42 -13.11 -8.68 20.37
CA ALA A 42 -11.66 -8.64 20.39
C ALA A 42 -11.11 -9.88 19.66
N PRO A 43 -9.92 -9.78 19.03
CA PRO A 43 -9.36 -10.92 18.33
C PRO A 43 -9.18 -12.09 19.30
N PHE A 44 -9.82 -13.21 18.99
CA PHE A 44 -9.65 -14.46 19.71
C PHE A 44 -8.83 -15.39 18.81
N ILE A 45 -7.80 -16.03 19.37
CA ILE A 45 -6.99 -17.01 18.65
C ILE A 45 -7.57 -18.38 18.95
N SER A 46 -7.68 -19.25 17.95
CA SER A 46 -8.08 -20.64 18.17
C SER A 46 -7.23 -21.60 17.35
N ILE A 47 -6.67 -22.60 18.02
CA ILE A 47 -5.78 -23.61 17.45
C ILE A 47 -6.40 -24.98 17.70
N ASN A 48 -6.55 -25.80 16.66
CA ASN A 48 -6.91 -27.20 16.90
C ASN A 48 -5.66 -28.00 17.25
N VAL A 49 -5.78 -28.74 18.35
CA VAL A 49 -4.77 -29.63 18.89
C VAL A 49 -5.27 -31.05 18.72
N ASP A 50 -4.53 -31.86 17.96
CA ASP A 50 -4.80 -33.28 17.83
C ASP A 50 -4.21 -34.04 19.04
N ILE A 51 -5.08 -34.74 19.77
CA ILE A 51 -4.78 -35.48 21.00
C ILE A 51 -5.16 -36.95 20.80
N GLY A 52 -4.22 -37.76 20.29
CA GLY A 52 -4.54 -39.14 19.90
C GLY A 52 -5.55 -39.16 18.75
N ASP A 53 -6.70 -39.81 18.94
CA ASP A 53 -7.76 -39.93 17.91
C ASP A 53 -8.82 -38.81 17.98
N ARG A 54 -8.63 -37.82 18.85
CA ARG A 54 -9.57 -36.71 19.04
C ARG A 54 -8.90 -35.37 18.76
N ARG A 55 -9.70 -34.42 18.29
CA ARG A 55 -9.29 -33.03 18.06
C ARG A 55 -9.96 -32.13 19.10
N ALA A 56 -9.17 -31.30 19.77
CA ALA A 56 -9.65 -30.33 20.76
C ALA A 56 -9.23 -28.92 20.34
N VAL A 57 -10.00 -27.90 20.73
CA VAL A 57 -9.74 -26.50 20.37
C VAL A 57 -9.16 -25.78 21.58
N LEU A 58 -7.95 -25.24 21.43
CA LEU A 58 -7.36 -24.28 22.36
C LEU A 58 -7.76 -22.89 21.89
N SER A 59 -8.50 -22.15 22.72
CA SER A 59 -8.87 -20.76 22.45
C SER A 59 -8.11 -19.84 23.40
N LEU A 60 -7.69 -18.68 22.89
CA LEU A 60 -7.10 -17.59 23.66
C LEU A 60 -7.95 -16.35 23.44
N ASP A 61 -8.53 -15.86 24.53
CA ASP A 61 -9.23 -14.57 24.55
C ASP A 61 -8.24 -13.40 24.62
N SER A 62 -8.67 -12.21 24.20
CA SER A 62 -7.78 -11.05 24.01
C SER A 62 -7.10 -10.53 25.29
N ASP A 63 -7.68 -10.82 26.45
CA ASP A 63 -7.24 -10.40 27.78
C ASP A 63 -6.70 -11.57 28.62
N GLU A 64 -6.71 -12.79 28.08
CA GLU A 64 -6.21 -13.97 28.77
C GLU A 64 -4.71 -14.14 28.54
N ASP A 65 -3.98 -14.47 29.61
CA ASP A 65 -2.56 -14.78 29.49
C ASP A 65 -2.36 -16.11 28.73
N PRO A 66 -1.51 -16.17 27.69
CA PRO A 66 -1.28 -17.38 26.91
C PRO A 66 -0.89 -18.61 27.72
N LEU A 67 -0.14 -18.43 28.82
CA LEU A 67 0.25 -19.53 29.70
C LEU A 67 -0.97 -20.06 30.47
N GLU A 68 -1.82 -19.18 31.00
CA GLU A 68 -3.05 -19.57 31.72
C GLU A 68 -4.03 -20.32 30.79
N ALA A 69 -4.25 -19.82 29.58
CA ALA A 69 -5.10 -20.49 28.59
C ALA A 69 -4.61 -21.91 28.26
N VAL A 70 -3.30 -22.05 28.01
CA VAL A 70 -2.66 -23.35 27.72
C VAL A 70 -2.71 -24.27 28.93
N LEU A 71 -2.43 -23.78 30.14
CA LEU A 71 -2.50 -24.59 31.36
C LEU A 71 -3.94 -25.07 31.63
N GLY A 72 -4.93 -24.19 31.45
CA GLY A 72 -6.34 -24.54 31.58
C GLY A 72 -6.78 -25.58 30.54
N PHE A 73 -6.28 -25.48 29.30
CA PHE A 73 -6.51 -26.48 28.26
C PHE A 73 -5.84 -27.82 28.59
N VAL A 74 -4.55 -27.82 28.96
CA VAL A 74 -3.78 -29.02 29.32
C VAL A 74 -4.41 -29.75 30.50
N ALA A 75 -4.83 -29.03 31.53
CA ALA A 75 -5.52 -29.60 32.69
C ALA A 75 -6.89 -30.21 32.33
N ARG A 76 -7.68 -29.52 31.49
CA ARG A 76 -9.00 -29.98 31.03
C ARG A 76 -8.90 -31.23 30.16
N GLU A 77 -7.89 -31.28 29.30
CA GLU A 77 -7.70 -32.35 28.33
C GLU A 77 -6.84 -33.52 28.87
N GLY A 78 -6.32 -33.40 30.09
CA GLY A 78 -5.51 -34.43 30.75
C GLY A 78 -4.16 -34.67 30.06
N LEU A 79 -3.56 -33.62 29.51
CA LEU A 79 -2.25 -33.66 28.83
C LEU A 79 -1.10 -33.56 29.84
N GLY A 80 0.08 -34.07 29.47
CA GLY A 80 1.29 -33.91 30.27
C GLY A 80 1.88 -32.51 30.18
N GLU A 81 2.61 -32.07 31.22
CA GLU A 81 3.23 -30.73 31.28
C GLU A 81 4.27 -30.51 30.17
N GLU A 82 4.85 -31.58 29.62
CA GLU A 82 5.81 -31.53 28.52
C GLU A 82 5.24 -30.90 27.23
N VAL A 83 3.91 -30.84 27.10
CA VAL A 83 3.22 -30.29 25.92
C VAL A 83 3.01 -28.77 26.04
N VAL A 84 3.08 -28.21 27.25
CA VAL A 84 2.80 -26.78 27.52
C VAL A 84 3.70 -25.87 26.69
N GLY A 85 5.01 -26.12 26.68
CA GLY A 85 5.97 -25.31 25.93
C GLY A 85 5.74 -25.35 24.42
N GLN A 86 5.26 -26.48 23.88
CA GLN A 86 4.95 -26.62 22.45
C GLN A 86 3.68 -25.85 22.08
N LEU A 87 2.65 -25.91 22.93
CA LEU A 87 1.40 -25.18 22.73
C LEU A 87 1.59 -23.67 22.85
N ILE A 88 2.39 -23.19 23.82
CA ILE A 88 2.71 -21.76 23.93
C ILE A 88 3.49 -21.28 22.70
N ALA A 89 4.46 -22.05 22.22
CA ALA A 89 5.21 -21.68 21.02
C ALA A 89 4.31 -21.65 19.76
N ALA A 90 3.37 -22.59 19.65
CA ALA A 90 2.37 -22.59 18.58
C ALA A 90 1.44 -21.38 18.67
N LEU A 91 0.96 -21.07 19.88
CA LEU A 91 0.08 -19.93 20.15
C LEU A 91 0.75 -18.59 19.88
N ASN A 92 2.01 -18.41 20.28
CA ASN A 92 2.79 -17.21 20.00
C ASN A 92 3.13 -17.06 18.52
N ARG A 93 3.36 -18.17 17.80
CA ARG A 93 3.55 -18.14 16.35
C ARG A 93 2.26 -17.70 15.65
N GLU A 94 1.13 -18.18 16.14
CA GLU A 94 -0.19 -17.80 15.61
C GLU A 94 -0.52 -16.34 15.93
N ALA A 95 -0.22 -15.88 17.15
CA ALA A 95 -0.37 -14.49 17.56
C ALA A 95 0.53 -13.54 16.75
N ALA A 96 1.75 -13.97 16.41
CA ALA A 96 2.66 -13.22 15.56
C ALA A 96 2.28 -13.25 14.07
N ALA A 97 1.49 -14.26 13.65
CA ALA A 97 0.94 -14.36 12.30
C ALA A 97 -0.38 -13.58 12.14
N LEU A 98 -1.00 -13.14 13.23
CA LEU A 98 -2.07 -12.17 13.15
C LEU A 98 -1.48 -10.83 12.67
N PRO A 99 -2.03 -10.22 11.61
CA PRO A 99 -1.67 -8.85 11.29
C PRO A 99 -2.00 -7.98 12.50
N ALA A 100 -1.05 -7.16 12.94
CA ALA A 100 -1.28 -6.21 14.02
C ALA A 100 -2.55 -5.43 13.69
N ALA A 101 -3.61 -5.61 14.50
CA ALA A 101 -4.96 -5.12 14.24
C ALA A 101 -5.09 -3.57 14.23
N THR A 102 -3.97 -2.86 14.20
CA THR A 102 -3.86 -1.41 14.06
C THR A 102 -3.25 -0.96 12.72
N ALA A 103 -2.75 -1.88 11.89
CA ALA A 103 -2.27 -1.53 10.56
C ALA A 103 -3.46 -1.14 9.68
N ALA A 104 -3.37 0.01 9.02
CA ALA A 104 -4.33 0.37 7.97
C ALA A 104 -4.22 -0.65 6.82
N PRO A 105 -5.33 -1.00 6.15
CA PRO A 105 -5.27 -1.86 4.98
C PRO A 105 -4.39 -1.21 3.90
N ALA A 106 -3.49 -1.99 3.31
CA ALA A 106 -2.63 -1.54 2.23
C ALA A 106 -3.45 -1.27 0.96
N VAL A 107 -4.49 -2.07 0.73
CA VAL A 107 -5.42 -1.90 -0.37
C VAL A 107 -6.82 -2.30 0.09
N SER A 108 -7.81 -1.49 -0.26
CA SER A 108 -9.22 -1.81 -0.03
C SER A 108 -9.96 -1.66 -1.34
N PHE A 109 -10.66 -2.70 -1.80
CA PHE A 109 -11.46 -2.59 -3.01
C PHE A 109 -12.80 -3.34 -2.94
N PRO A 110 -13.81 -2.85 -3.68
CA PRO A 110 -15.14 -3.44 -3.67
C PRO A 110 -15.20 -4.73 -4.48
N VAL A 111 -15.77 -5.77 -3.91
CA VAL A 111 -16.02 -7.07 -4.55
C VAL A 111 -17.49 -7.45 -4.43
N ASN A 112 -18.05 -8.09 -5.47
CA ASN A 112 -19.43 -8.57 -5.43
C ASN A 112 -19.45 -10.05 -5.06
N VAL A 113 -20.08 -10.37 -3.93
CA VAL A 113 -20.27 -11.75 -3.46
C VAL A 113 -21.77 -12.00 -3.37
N GLN A 114 -22.27 -12.99 -4.11
CA GLN A 114 -23.70 -13.33 -4.16
C GLN A 114 -24.63 -12.14 -4.49
N GLY A 115 -24.16 -11.22 -5.35
CA GLY A 115 -24.92 -10.04 -5.76
C GLY A 115 -24.91 -8.89 -4.76
N VAL A 116 -24.18 -9.02 -3.64
CA VAL A 116 -23.97 -7.95 -2.65
C VAL A 116 -22.54 -7.44 -2.74
N ARG A 117 -22.39 -6.10 -2.74
CA ARG A 117 -21.08 -5.43 -2.77
C ARG A 117 -20.50 -5.39 -1.35
N HIS A 118 -19.30 -5.93 -1.20
CA HIS A 118 -18.54 -5.96 0.04
C HIS A 118 -17.16 -5.33 -0.19
N GLN A 119 -16.53 -4.83 0.88
CA GLN A 119 -15.17 -4.33 0.82
C GLN A 119 -14.20 -5.45 1.22
N LEU A 120 -13.22 -5.75 0.36
CA LEU A 120 -12.11 -6.64 0.68
C LEU A 120 -10.90 -5.77 1.04
N ASP A 121 -10.37 -6.00 2.24
CA ASP A 121 -9.20 -5.31 2.77
C ASP A 121 -7.99 -6.25 2.71
N TYR A 122 -6.90 -5.79 2.10
CA TYR A 122 -5.64 -6.49 1.98
C TYR A 122 -4.56 -5.74 2.75
N TYR A 123 -3.81 -6.46 3.58
CA TYR A 123 -2.73 -5.90 4.38
C TYR A 123 -1.36 -6.23 3.78
N ALA A 124 -0.40 -5.33 3.95
CA ALA A 124 0.95 -5.53 3.43
C ALA A 124 1.60 -6.76 4.09
N GLY A 125 2.07 -7.69 3.26
CA GLY A 125 2.71 -8.94 3.71
C GLY A 125 1.78 -10.15 3.76
N ASP A 126 0.47 -9.97 3.62
CA ASP A 126 -0.48 -11.08 3.56
C ASP A 126 -0.32 -11.90 2.27
N VAL A 127 -0.70 -13.18 2.33
CA VAL A 127 -0.86 -14.02 1.12
C VAL A 127 -2.25 -13.76 0.53
N PRO A 128 -2.37 -13.30 -0.73
CA PRO A 128 -3.66 -12.94 -1.32
C PRO A 128 -4.74 -14.03 -1.24
N GLU A 129 -4.38 -15.29 -1.44
CA GLU A 129 -5.29 -16.43 -1.30
C GLU A 129 -5.88 -16.54 0.10
N ASP A 130 -5.06 -16.36 1.13
CA ASP A 130 -5.47 -16.51 2.52
C ASP A 130 -6.36 -15.35 2.95
N THR A 131 -6.03 -14.12 2.51
CA THR A 131 -6.89 -12.93 2.71
C THR A 131 -8.26 -13.14 2.08
N VAL A 132 -8.30 -13.56 0.81
CA VAL A 132 -9.56 -13.81 0.08
C VAL A 132 -10.36 -14.94 0.72
N ARG A 133 -9.69 -16.03 1.10
CA ARG A 133 -10.34 -17.18 1.76
C ARG A 133 -10.97 -16.75 3.08
N ARG A 134 -10.26 -15.99 3.91
CA ARG A 134 -10.77 -15.45 5.18
C ARG A 134 -11.98 -14.55 4.95
N PHE A 135 -11.86 -13.62 3.99
CA PHE A 135 -12.94 -12.73 3.59
C PHE A 135 -14.19 -13.51 3.13
N LEU A 136 -14.05 -14.55 2.30
CA LEU A 136 -15.17 -15.38 1.84
C LEU A 136 -15.79 -16.21 2.98
N LEU A 137 -14.98 -16.71 3.91
CA LEU A 137 -15.44 -17.44 5.09
C LEU A 137 -16.27 -16.54 6.02
N GLU A 138 -15.81 -15.32 6.28
CA GLU A 138 -16.52 -14.32 7.09
C GLU A 138 -17.88 -13.90 6.50
N ARG A 139 -18.03 -14.01 5.18
CA ARG A 139 -19.29 -13.75 4.47
C ARG A 139 -20.17 -14.99 4.29
N GLY A 140 -19.80 -16.12 4.90
CA GLY A 140 -20.60 -17.35 4.87
C GLY A 140 -20.48 -18.17 3.57
N VAL A 141 -19.49 -17.89 2.73
CA VAL A 141 -19.24 -18.64 1.47
C VAL A 141 -18.44 -19.93 1.71
N GLY A 142 -18.04 -20.20 2.96
CA GLY A 142 -17.16 -21.32 3.33
C GLY A 142 -17.65 -22.72 3.00
N GLN A 143 -18.96 -22.92 2.84
CA GLN A 143 -19.57 -24.23 2.57
C GLN A 143 -19.84 -24.45 1.07
N ASP A 144 -19.53 -23.48 0.21
CA ASP A 144 -19.75 -23.61 -1.23
C ASP A 144 -18.66 -24.51 -1.86
N PRO A 145 -19.02 -25.60 -2.58
CA PRO A 145 -18.04 -26.40 -3.31
C PRO A 145 -17.27 -25.61 -4.38
N ALA A 146 -17.74 -24.42 -4.77
CA ALA A 146 -17.06 -23.49 -5.65
C ALA A 146 -16.08 -22.54 -4.93
N LEU A 147 -15.92 -22.61 -3.60
CA LEU A 147 -15.04 -21.73 -2.81
C LEU A 147 -13.65 -21.59 -3.42
N GLU A 148 -13.00 -22.70 -3.78
CA GLU A 148 -11.64 -22.68 -4.36
C GLU A 148 -11.57 -21.92 -5.69
N ARG A 149 -12.63 -21.98 -6.51
CA ARG A 149 -12.70 -21.21 -7.76
C ARG A 149 -12.86 -19.72 -7.49
N TYR A 150 -13.65 -19.36 -6.48
CA TYR A 150 -13.79 -17.96 -6.05
C TYR A 150 -12.49 -17.42 -5.47
N VAL A 151 -11.80 -18.20 -4.64
CA VAL A 151 -10.49 -17.84 -4.08
C VAL A 151 -9.49 -17.57 -5.19
N ALA A 152 -9.34 -18.48 -6.17
CA ALA A 152 -8.40 -18.31 -7.26
C ALA A 152 -8.71 -17.07 -8.12
N SER A 153 -9.98 -16.82 -8.44
CA SER A 153 -10.41 -15.66 -9.23
C SER A 153 -10.11 -14.34 -8.52
N LEU A 154 -10.57 -14.20 -7.27
CA LEU A 154 -10.40 -12.97 -6.50
C LEU A 154 -8.93 -12.75 -6.11
N ALA A 155 -8.18 -13.79 -5.75
CA ALA A 155 -6.75 -13.65 -5.48
C ALA A 155 -5.96 -13.17 -6.71
N GLY A 156 -6.37 -13.59 -7.92
CA GLY A 156 -5.80 -13.07 -9.17
C GLY A 156 -6.11 -11.59 -9.41
N GLU A 157 -7.26 -11.10 -8.95
CA GLU A 157 -7.60 -9.67 -8.97
C GLU A 157 -6.80 -8.89 -7.92
N VAL A 158 -6.77 -9.36 -6.67
CA VAL A 158 -5.94 -8.79 -5.58
C VAL A 158 -4.49 -8.63 -6.03
N ARG A 159 -3.88 -9.66 -6.62
CA ARG A 159 -2.50 -9.61 -7.13
C ARG A 159 -2.29 -8.58 -8.22
N ARG A 160 -3.22 -8.46 -9.18
CA ARG A 160 -3.13 -7.45 -10.25
C ARG A 160 -3.21 -6.05 -9.68
N THR A 161 -4.11 -5.83 -8.73
CA THR A 161 -4.24 -4.54 -8.04
C THR A 161 -2.99 -4.20 -7.24
N ILE A 162 -2.46 -5.16 -6.46
CA ILE A 162 -1.21 -4.97 -5.70
C ILE A 162 -0.04 -4.72 -6.65
N ALA A 163 0.10 -5.49 -7.74
CA ALA A 163 1.16 -5.30 -8.71
C ALA A 163 1.07 -3.93 -9.40
N GLY A 164 -0.14 -3.41 -9.63
CA GLY A 164 -0.35 -2.05 -10.12
C GLY A 164 0.05 -0.96 -9.11
N LEU A 165 -0.13 -1.22 -7.81
CA LEU A 165 0.25 -0.30 -6.74
C LEU A 165 1.73 -0.39 -6.35
N GLN A 166 2.34 -1.58 -6.49
CA GLN A 166 3.75 -1.87 -6.21
C GLN A 166 4.66 -1.67 -7.42
N GLY A 167 4.17 -0.98 -8.46
CA GLY A 167 4.94 -0.61 -9.66
C GLY A 167 6.11 0.32 -9.35
N GLN A 168 7.22 -0.29 -8.94
CA GLN A 168 8.64 0.01 -9.20
C GLN A 168 9.05 1.44 -9.61
N PRO A 169 10.06 2.03 -8.92
CA PRO A 169 10.95 3.01 -9.55
C PRO A 169 11.65 2.32 -10.74
N GLY A 170 11.14 2.54 -11.95
CA GLY A 170 11.76 2.06 -13.20
C GLY A 170 10.95 1.07 -14.06
N ALA A 171 9.72 0.69 -13.70
CA ALA A 171 8.82 0.02 -14.66
C ALA A 171 7.96 1.04 -15.41
N PRO A 172 7.61 0.79 -16.69
CA PRO A 172 6.87 1.75 -17.51
C PRO A 172 5.56 2.10 -16.82
N VAL A 173 5.40 3.38 -16.52
CA VAL A 173 4.16 4.01 -16.06
C VAL A 173 3.00 3.42 -16.85
N ALA A 174 1.99 2.86 -16.18
CA ALA A 174 0.79 2.40 -16.85
C ALA A 174 0.28 3.57 -17.71
N PRO A 175 0.18 3.39 -19.04
CA PRO A 175 0.04 4.53 -19.93
C PRO A 175 -1.31 5.20 -19.65
N SER A 176 -1.30 6.52 -19.46
CA SER A 176 -2.50 7.28 -19.13
C SER A 176 -3.51 7.17 -20.27
N THR A 177 -4.79 6.94 -19.98
CA THR A 177 -5.84 6.99 -21.02
C THR A 177 -5.97 8.43 -21.53
N ILE A 178 -5.64 8.65 -22.80
CA ILE A 178 -5.71 9.97 -23.46
C ILE A 178 -7.07 10.20 -24.14
N ALA A 179 -7.79 9.13 -24.48
CA ALA A 179 -9.12 9.21 -25.05
C ALA A 179 -9.91 7.93 -24.79
N THR A 180 -11.22 8.04 -24.59
CA THR A 180 -12.16 6.91 -24.59
C THR A 180 -13.14 7.07 -25.73
N VAL A 181 -13.18 6.08 -26.61
CA VAL A 181 -14.08 6.03 -27.76
C VAL A 181 -15.20 5.06 -27.45
N SER A 182 -16.45 5.52 -27.43
CA SER A 182 -17.61 4.63 -27.32
C SER A 182 -17.88 3.97 -28.67
N VAL A 183 -17.75 2.64 -28.73
CA VAL A 183 -18.00 1.83 -29.92
C VAL A 183 -19.32 1.10 -29.75
N GLU A 184 -20.24 1.24 -30.71
CA GLU A 184 -21.50 0.50 -30.71
C GLU A 184 -21.34 -0.84 -31.44
N LEU A 185 -21.63 -1.94 -30.76
CA LEU A 185 -21.62 -3.31 -31.29
C LEU A 185 -22.89 -4.03 -30.84
N ASP A 186 -23.67 -4.52 -31.80
CA ASP A 186 -24.94 -5.22 -31.55
C ASP A 186 -25.92 -4.46 -30.63
N GLY A 187 -25.94 -3.12 -30.74
CA GLY A 187 -26.77 -2.23 -29.94
C GLY A 187 -26.25 -1.95 -28.51
N ASN A 188 -25.05 -2.44 -28.17
CA ASN A 188 -24.38 -2.14 -26.90
C ASN A 188 -23.20 -1.19 -27.12
N LEU A 189 -22.98 -0.26 -26.19
CA LEU A 189 -21.84 0.65 -26.19
C LEU A 189 -20.70 0.09 -25.35
N TYR A 190 -19.54 -0.08 -25.98
CA TYR A 190 -18.32 -0.54 -25.34
C TYR A 190 -17.29 0.59 -25.31
N PRO A 191 -16.67 0.88 -24.15
CA PRO A 191 -15.59 1.85 -24.07
C PRO A 191 -14.31 1.24 -24.66
N LEU A 192 -13.70 1.96 -25.60
CA LEU A 192 -12.38 1.68 -26.14
C LEU A 192 -11.42 2.76 -25.65
N ASP A 193 -10.53 2.38 -24.74
CA ASP A 193 -9.53 3.28 -24.19
C ASP A 193 -8.27 3.31 -25.04
N VAL A 194 -7.84 4.52 -25.40
CA VAL A 194 -6.57 4.80 -26.08
C VAL A 194 -5.62 5.36 -25.05
N HIS A 195 -4.46 4.73 -24.91
CA HIS A 195 -3.48 5.14 -23.91
C HIS A 195 -2.37 6.01 -24.52
N GLU A 196 -1.64 6.73 -23.67
CA GLU A 196 -0.53 7.58 -24.07
C GLU A 196 0.55 6.77 -24.80
N GLY A 197 0.96 7.26 -25.98
CA GLY A 197 1.91 6.56 -26.86
C GLY A 197 1.32 5.38 -27.65
N GLU A 198 0.06 5.02 -27.44
CA GLU A 198 -0.63 3.99 -28.20
C GLU A 198 -1.10 4.53 -29.56
N THR A 199 -0.84 3.78 -30.63
CA THR A 199 -1.37 4.14 -31.96
C THR A 199 -2.85 3.73 -32.06
N ALA A 200 -3.62 4.44 -32.86
CA ALA A 200 -5.03 4.10 -33.11
C ALA A 200 -5.21 2.65 -33.59
N GLN A 201 -4.27 2.13 -34.39
CA GLN A 201 -4.28 0.75 -34.86
C GLN A 201 -3.98 -0.26 -33.74
N ALA A 202 -3.06 0.05 -32.84
CA ALA A 202 -2.74 -0.80 -31.68
C ALA A 202 -3.95 -0.91 -30.74
N ALA A 203 -4.57 0.23 -30.40
CA ALA A 203 -5.77 0.28 -29.58
C ALA A 203 -6.94 -0.49 -30.23
N ALA A 204 -7.18 -0.29 -31.53
CA ALA A 204 -8.19 -1.03 -32.30
C ALA A 204 -7.94 -2.55 -32.30
N THR A 205 -6.68 -2.97 -32.46
CA THR A 205 -6.31 -4.38 -32.50
C THR A 205 -6.51 -5.05 -31.14
N LYS A 206 -6.10 -4.37 -30.07
CA LYS A 206 -6.32 -4.83 -28.69
C LYS A 206 -7.80 -5.00 -28.39
N PHE A 207 -8.59 -3.96 -28.66
CA PHE A 207 -10.04 -3.98 -28.44
C PHE A 207 -10.76 -5.06 -29.27
N ALA A 208 -10.38 -5.21 -30.54
CA ALA A 208 -10.91 -6.27 -31.39
C ALA A 208 -10.56 -7.67 -30.86
N SER A 209 -9.33 -7.86 -30.35
CA SER A 209 -8.91 -9.12 -29.72
C SER A 209 -9.72 -9.42 -28.45
N ASP A 210 -9.92 -8.43 -27.59
CA ASP A 210 -10.62 -8.57 -26.31
C ASP A 210 -12.09 -8.97 -26.51
N LEU A 211 -12.75 -8.39 -27.51
CA LEU A 211 -14.13 -8.72 -27.88
C LEU A 211 -14.24 -9.84 -28.92
N ARG A 212 -13.11 -10.45 -29.33
CA ARG A 212 -13.03 -11.50 -30.35
C ARG A 212 -13.71 -11.12 -31.68
N LEU A 213 -13.55 -9.87 -32.09
CA LEU A 213 -14.02 -9.36 -33.36
C LEU A 213 -13.12 -9.85 -34.51
N GLY A 214 -13.67 -9.98 -35.71
CA GLY A 214 -12.91 -10.36 -36.90
C GLY A 214 -11.90 -9.28 -37.31
N THR A 215 -10.84 -9.66 -38.02
CA THR A 215 -9.78 -8.72 -38.47
C THR A 215 -10.31 -7.55 -39.31
N ASP A 216 -11.45 -7.74 -39.97
CA ASP A 216 -12.09 -6.72 -40.81
C ASP A 216 -12.58 -5.52 -40.00
N SER A 217 -12.89 -5.69 -38.70
CA SER A 217 -13.32 -4.59 -37.84
C SER A 217 -12.17 -3.66 -37.44
N ILE A 218 -10.91 -4.12 -37.50
CA ILE A 218 -9.75 -3.34 -37.05
C ILE A 218 -9.61 -2.05 -37.87
N ALA A 219 -9.81 -2.12 -39.19
CA ALA A 219 -9.71 -0.94 -40.05
C ALA A 219 -10.79 0.11 -39.74
N VAL A 220 -12.03 -0.34 -39.51
CA VAL A 220 -13.16 0.52 -39.14
C VAL A 220 -12.94 1.16 -37.78
N LEU A 221 -12.51 0.39 -36.78
CA LEU A 221 -12.19 0.87 -35.45
C LEU A 221 -11.04 1.87 -35.48
N THR A 222 -9.98 1.59 -36.24
CA THR A 222 -8.82 2.49 -36.40
C THR A 222 -9.28 3.85 -36.93
N GLN A 223 -10.13 3.88 -37.95
CA GLN A 223 -10.64 5.13 -38.52
C GLN A 223 -11.54 5.88 -37.53
N ALA A 224 -12.39 5.17 -36.78
CA ALA A 224 -13.25 5.75 -35.75
C ALA A 224 -12.43 6.37 -34.61
N ILE A 225 -11.40 5.67 -34.15
CA ILE A 225 -10.46 6.15 -33.13
C ILE A 225 -9.72 7.39 -33.64
N GLN A 226 -9.15 7.35 -34.85
CA GLN A 226 -8.42 8.49 -35.40
C GLN A 226 -9.30 9.74 -35.52
N ARG A 227 -10.55 9.58 -35.96
CA ARG A 227 -11.51 10.68 -36.02
C ARG A 227 -11.76 11.26 -34.62
N LYS A 228 -11.99 10.41 -33.62
CA LYS A 228 -12.22 10.86 -32.24
C LYS A 228 -10.99 11.51 -31.61
N LEU A 229 -9.79 11.02 -31.90
CA LEU A 229 -8.54 11.67 -31.48
C LEU A 229 -8.39 13.04 -32.12
N ASN A 230 -8.74 13.19 -33.40
CA ASN A 230 -8.70 14.49 -34.06
C ASN A 230 -9.77 15.46 -33.54
N GLU A 231 -10.98 14.98 -33.24
CA GLU A 231 -12.04 15.76 -32.58
C GLU A 231 -11.59 16.19 -31.18
N ALA A 232 -11.07 15.26 -30.38
CA ALA A 232 -10.53 15.56 -29.06
C ALA A 232 -9.35 16.54 -29.11
N ALA A 233 -8.50 16.45 -30.13
CA ALA A 233 -7.41 17.41 -30.35
C ALA A 233 -7.90 18.78 -30.84
N ALA A 234 -9.03 18.84 -31.54
CA ALA A 234 -9.64 20.09 -31.97
C ALA A 234 -10.40 20.79 -30.82
N ASP A 235 -11.02 20.01 -29.92
CA ASP A 235 -11.76 20.50 -28.75
C ASP A 235 -10.87 20.75 -27.53
N ALA A 236 -9.73 20.05 -27.44
CA ALA A 236 -8.67 20.38 -26.50
C ALA A 236 -7.95 21.62 -27.01
N ALA A 237 -8.54 22.79 -26.77
CA ALA A 237 -7.77 24.02 -26.74
C ALA A 237 -6.50 23.74 -25.94
N PRO A 238 -5.31 24.02 -26.49
CA PRO A 238 -4.06 23.67 -25.82
C PRO A 238 -4.14 24.20 -24.39
N GLN A 239 -3.82 23.39 -23.39
CA GLN A 239 -3.81 23.88 -22.01
C GLN A 239 -2.57 24.76 -21.82
N PRO A 240 -2.70 25.93 -21.19
CA PRO A 240 -1.53 26.75 -20.88
C PRO A 240 -0.66 26.03 -19.86
N LEU A 241 0.67 26.09 -20.04
CA LEU A 241 1.63 25.68 -19.01
C LEU A 241 1.39 26.43 -17.71
N PHE A 242 1.09 27.73 -17.83
CA PHE A 242 0.62 28.56 -16.73
C PHE A 242 -0.10 29.80 -17.27
N THR A 243 -0.88 30.43 -16.40
CA THR A 243 -1.45 31.76 -16.59
C THR A 243 -0.82 32.73 -15.62
N LEU A 244 -0.30 33.84 -16.14
CA LEU A 244 0.37 34.87 -15.35
C LEU A 244 -0.53 36.12 -15.28
N PRO A 245 -0.98 36.53 -14.08
CA PRO A 245 -1.68 37.80 -13.93
C PRO A 245 -0.70 38.97 -14.05
N ILE A 246 -0.95 39.87 -14.99
CA ILE A 246 -0.17 41.10 -15.23
C ILE A 246 -1.05 42.31 -14.90
N LEU A 247 -0.53 43.26 -14.11
CA LEU A 247 -1.19 44.54 -13.84
C LEU A 247 -0.79 45.57 -14.90
N ILE A 248 -1.76 46.05 -15.66
CA ILE A 248 -1.61 47.14 -16.64
C ILE A 248 -2.61 48.23 -16.26
N ASP A 249 -2.14 49.44 -15.97
CA ASP A 249 -2.99 50.56 -15.55
C ASP A 249 -3.96 50.19 -14.41
N ASN A 250 -3.45 49.47 -13.41
CA ASN A 250 -4.21 48.96 -12.26
C ASN A 250 -5.35 47.98 -12.61
N THR A 251 -5.34 47.44 -13.83
CA THR A 251 -6.25 46.38 -14.30
C THR A 251 -5.47 45.08 -14.47
N GLN A 252 -5.96 43.99 -13.89
CA GLN A 252 -5.34 42.67 -13.98
C GLN A 252 -5.75 41.98 -15.29
N GLN A 253 -4.78 41.64 -16.12
CA GLN A 253 -4.92 40.91 -17.38
C GLN A 253 -4.23 39.55 -17.27
N MET A 254 -4.82 38.50 -17.85
CA MET A 254 -4.26 37.14 -17.78
C MET A 254 -3.45 36.83 -19.04
N LEU A 255 -2.15 36.59 -18.89
CA LEU A 255 -1.27 36.12 -19.95
C LEU A 255 -1.19 34.59 -19.88
N ALA A 256 -1.70 33.90 -20.89
CA ALA A 256 -1.57 32.44 -21.01
C ALA A 256 -0.30 32.07 -21.81
N PHE A 257 0.53 31.20 -21.26
CA PHE A 257 1.74 30.69 -21.92
C PHE A 257 1.58 29.20 -22.22
N TYR A 258 1.78 28.79 -23.47
CA TYR A 258 1.58 27.39 -23.92
C TYR A 258 2.93 26.70 -24.20
N PRO A 259 2.97 25.35 -24.16
CA PRO A 259 4.20 24.60 -24.44
C PRO A 259 4.79 24.94 -25.81
N GLY A 260 6.12 25.13 -25.85
CA GLY A 260 6.87 25.37 -27.10
C GLY A 260 6.78 26.80 -27.66
N GLN A 261 6.08 27.72 -26.99
CA GLN A 261 6.06 29.12 -27.39
C GLN A 261 7.35 29.85 -27.04
N ASP A 262 7.73 30.85 -27.86
CA ASP A 262 8.81 31.78 -27.52
C ASP A 262 8.30 32.84 -26.52
N PRO A 263 8.92 32.98 -25.32
CA PRO A 263 8.43 33.90 -24.30
C PRO A 263 8.50 35.37 -24.72
N THR A 264 9.49 35.75 -25.54
CA THR A 264 9.60 37.13 -26.04
C THR A 264 8.46 37.45 -27.01
N ALA A 265 8.15 36.54 -27.92
CA ALA A 265 7.04 36.69 -28.87
C ALA A 265 5.68 36.73 -28.17
N VAL A 266 5.46 35.90 -27.14
CA VAL A 266 4.21 35.91 -26.36
C VAL A 266 4.03 37.22 -25.61
N ALA A 267 5.07 37.69 -24.90
CA ALA A 267 5.00 38.96 -24.19
C ALA A 267 4.77 40.14 -25.13
N ASN A 268 5.48 40.20 -26.27
CA ASN A 268 5.28 41.27 -27.26
C ASN A 268 3.87 41.28 -27.83
N ARG A 269 3.30 40.10 -28.12
CA ARG A 269 1.91 39.96 -28.57
C ARG A 269 0.93 40.46 -27.51
N PHE A 270 1.12 40.04 -26.27
CA PHE A 270 0.31 40.48 -25.15
C PHE A 270 0.36 42.01 -25.00
N CYS A 271 1.54 42.63 -25.01
CA CYS A 271 1.68 44.09 -24.95
C CYS A 271 0.92 44.79 -26.09
N ALA A 272 1.00 44.26 -27.32
CA ALA A 272 0.30 44.82 -28.46
C ALA A 272 -1.24 44.69 -28.34
N GLU A 273 -1.73 43.56 -27.83
CA GLU A 273 -3.17 43.30 -27.63
C GLU A 273 -3.76 44.12 -26.47
N THR A 274 -2.99 44.36 -25.41
CA THR A 274 -3.43 45.12 -24.22
C THR A 274 -3.14 46.62 -24.32
N GLY A 275 -2.49 47.09 -25.39
CA GLY A 275 -2.20 48.51 -25.60
C GLY A 275 -1.01 49.06 -24.80
N VAL A 276 -0.13 48.19 -24.28
CA VAL A 276 1.12 48.62 -23.62
C VAL A 276 2.10 49.07 -24.69
N THR A 277 2.24 50.38 -24.84
CA THR A 277 3.07 51.00 -25.89
C THR A 277 4.42 51.48 -25.40
N ASP A 278 4.61 51.63 -24.10
CA ASP A 278 5.87 52.07 -23.55
C ASP A 278 6.86 50.87 -23.46
N PRO A 279 8.12 51.04 -23.88
CA PRO A 279 9.10 49.96 -23.84
C PRO A 279 9.33 49.38 -22.44
N VAL A 280 9.26 50.22 -21.40
CA VAL A 280 9.54 49.82 -20.01
C VAL A 280 8.46 48.89 -19.45
N GLY A 281 7.19 49.15 -19.77
CA GLY A 281 6.06 48.31 -19.43
C GLY A 281 6.18 46.93 -20.08
N CYS A 282 6.49 46.88 -21.38
CA CYS A 282 6.65 45.60 -22.06
C CYS A 282 7.89 44.82 -21.62
N ASP A 283 8.98 45.50 -21.26
CA ASP A 283 10.16 44.89 -20.62
C ASP A 283 9.79 44.24 -19.27
N SER A 284 8.93 44.88 -18.50
CA SER A 284 8.43 44.35 -17.23
C SER A 284 7.57 43.10 -17.42
N VAL A 285 6.71 43.06 -18.45
CA VAL A 285 5.95 41.86 -18.82
C VAL A 285 6.88 40.72 -19.23
N ARG A 286 7.90 41.00 -20.06
CA ARG A 286 8.91 39.99 -20.45
C ARG A 286 9.66 39.43 -19.26
N ALA A 287 10.11 40.30 -18.36
CA ALA A 287 10.81 39.89 -17.14
C ALA A 287 9.92 39.01 -16.24
N ALA A 288 8.66 39.41 -16.04
CA ALA A 288 7.71 38.63 -15.25
C ALA A 288 7.41 37.26 -15.88
N LEU A 289 7.22 37.21 -17.20
CA LEU A 289 7.01 35.96 -17.93
C LEU A 289 8.22 35.04 -17.83
N GLN A 290 9.43 35.57 -18.03
CA GLN A 290 10.66 34.78 -17.90
C GLN A 290 10.87 34.25 -16.48
N ALA A 291 10.61 35.07 -15.46
CA ALA A 291 10.69 34.63 -14.07
C ALA A 291 9.69 33.49 -13.79
N ARG A 292 8.46 33.60 -14.31
CA ARG A 292 7.46 32.55 -14.15
C ARG A 292 7.82 31.28 -14.92
N LEU A 293 8.43 31.41 -16.11
CA LEU A 293 8.91 30.27 -16.88
C LEU A 293 10.04 29.55 -16.13
N ASN A 294 11.01 30.29 -15.57
CA ASN A 294 12.08 29.71 -14.76
C ASN A 294 11.51 28.95 -13.54
N GLU A 295 10.48 29.51 -12.89
CA GLU A 295 9.81 28.87 -11.76
C GLU A 295 9.02 27.61 -12.20
N ALA A 296 8.31 27.67 -13.33
CA ALA A 296 7.56 26.55 -13.86
C ALA A 296 8.46 25.43 -14.40
N MET A 297 9.67 25.77 -14.85
CA MET A 297 10.68 24.82 -15.28
C MET A 297 11.58 24.34 -14.15
N LYS A 298 11.47 24.92 -12.95
CA LYS A 298 12.15 24.41 -11.77
C LYS A 298 11.68 22.96 -11.59
N PRO A 299 12.60 21.98 -11.54
CA PRO A 299 12.20 20.61 -11.34
C PRO A 299 11.38 20.51 -10.06
N ALA A 300 10.33 19.70 -10.08
CA ALA A 300 9.49 19.49 -8.92
C ALA A 300 10.39 19.11 -7.73
N THR A 301 10.28 19.86 -6.64
CA THR A 301 11.02 19.59 -5.42
C THR A 301 10.68 18.17 -4.98
N GLN A 302 11.71 17.35 -4.79
CA GLN A 302 11.51 15.98 -4.30
C GLN A 302 11.51 16.01 -2.79
N VAL A 303 10.65 15.19 -2.17
CA VAL A 303 10.61 15.02 -0.72
C VAL A 303 11.25 13.68 -0.39
N VAL A 304 12.29 13.69 0.44
CA VAL A 304 12.86 12.46 1.01
C VAL A 304 12.64 12.47 2.51
N SER A 305 11.95 11.46 3.00
CA SER A 305 11.74 11.26 4.44
C SER A 305 12.92 10.49 5.03
N VAL A 306 13.57 11.05 6.04
CA VAL A 306 14.67 10.42 6.77
C VAL A 306 14.28 10.19 8.23
N LEU A 307 14.65 9.05 8.78
CA LEU A 307 14.40 8.70 10.17
C LEU A 307 15.64 9.01 11.01
N VAL A 308 15.49 9.85 12.03
CA VAL A 308 16.55 10.13 13.00
C VAL A 308 16.00 10.01 14.43
N GLY A 309 16.58 9.12 15.23
CA GLY A 309 16.08 8.82 16.58
C GLY A 309 14.62 8.35 16.62
N GLY A 310 14.16 7.67 15.56
CA GLY A 310 12.77 7.19 15.42
C GLY A 310 11.75 8.25 14.98
N VAL A 311 12.18 9.49 14.71
CA VAL A 311 11.31 10.56 14.18
C VAL A 311 11.57 10.74 12.69
N ALA A 312 10.52 10.81 11.88
CA ALA A 312 10.60 11.06 10.45
C ALA A 312 10.68 12.56 10.15
N TYR A 313 11.60 12.94 9.28
CA TYR A 313 11.78 14.31 8.79
C TYR A 313 11.69 14.33 7.28
N ASP A 314 10.80 15.16 6.75
CA ASP A 314 10.66 15.37 5.33
C ASP A 314 11.63 16.45 4.85
N LEU A 315 12.52 16.06 3.94
CA LEU A 315 13.49 16.94 3.32
C LEU A 315 13.05 17.24 1.90
N GLU A 316 12.63 18.47 1.66
CA GLU A 316 12.44 18.99 0.30
C GLU A 316 13.80 19.34 -0.31
N TYR A 317 14.13 18.76 -1.47
CA TYR A 317 15.34 19.09 -2.21
C TYR A 317 15.07 19.28 -3.70
N ASP A 318 15.87 20.14 -4.31
CA ASP A 318 15.95 20.26 -5.75
C ASP A 318 16.77 19.08 -6.29
N PRO A 319 16.23 18.23 -7.18
CA PRO A 319 16.97 17.08 -7.72
C PRO A 319 18.22 17.49 -8.53
N ALA A 320 18.36 18.77 -8.92
CA ALA A 320 19.59 19.29 -9.50
C ALA A 320 20.73 19.42 -8.48
N VAL A 321 20.44 19.39 -7.17
CA VAL A 321 21.45 19.39 -6.11
C VAL A 321 22.05 17.98 -6.00
N THR A 322 23.17 17.78 -6.68
CA THR A 322 23.89 16.51 -6.69
C THR A 322 24.86 16.33 -5.52
N ASN A 323 24.82 17.19 -4.49
CA ASN A 323 25.75 17.09 -3.36
C ASN A 323 24.98 16.83 -2.07
N THR A 324 24.93 15.55 -1.67
CA THR A 324 24.23 15.13 -0.44
C THR A 324 24.81 15.77 0.81
N ALA A 325 26.10 16.11 0.83
CA ALA A 325 26.72 16.77 1.98
C ALA A 325 26.28 18.24 2.10
N GLN A 326 26.15 18.94 0.97
CA GLN A 326 25.62 20.30 0.97
C GLN A 326 24.15 20.32 1.40
N LEU A 327 23.36 19.37 0.90
CA LEU A 327 21.95 19.23 1.28
C LEU A 327 21.80 18.89 2.77
N ALA A 328 22.58 17.93 3.27
CA ALA A 328 22.63 17.58 4.69
C ALA A 328 23.05 18.77 5.57
N ALA A 329 24.06 19.54 5.14
CA ALA A 329 24.53 20.71 5.89
C ALA A 329 23.48 21.82 5.95
N GLU A 330 22.75 22.05 4.86
CA GLU A 330 21.64 23.02 4.82
C GLU A 330 20.52 22.59 5.77
N PHE A 331 20.11 21.31 5.68
CA PHE A 331 19.07 20.76 6.54
C PHE A 331 19.45 20.83 8.02
N CYS A 332 20.65 20.35 8.39
CA CYS A 332 21.15 20.40 9.76
C CYS A 332 21.27 21.83 10.28
N ARG A 333 21.51 22.83 9.41
CA ARG A 333 21.53 24.24 9.81
C ARG A 333 20.12 24.78 10.07
N GLN A 334 19.15 24.41 9.25
CA GLN A 334 17.77 24.88 9.37
C GLN A 334 17.03 24.21 10.52
N GLN A 335 17.30 22.93 10.78
CA GLN A 335 16.58 22.10 11.76
C GLN A 335 17.42 21.75 12.99
N TRP A 336 18.48 22.50 13.28
CA TRP A 336 19.48 22.16 14.30
C TRP A 336 18.86 21.86 15.67
N GLU A 337 17.96 22.73 16.14
CA GLU A 337 17.35 22.61 17.48
C GLU A 337 16.59 21.29 17.66
N VAL A 338 15.88 20.85 16.62
CA VAL A 338 15.09 19.61 16.65
C VAL A 338 15.99 18.39 16.47
N MET A 339 16.96 18.50 15.56
CA MET A 339 17.93 17.46 15.25
C MET A 339 18.85 17.14 16.43
N TYR A 340 19.29 18.16 17.16
CA TYR A 340 20.20 17.98 18.30
C TYR A 340 19.60 17.05 19.35
N ALA A 341 18.33 17.27 19.73
CA ALA A 341 17.67 16.42 20.71
C ALA A 341 17.55 14.96 20.25
N ALA A 342 17.20 14.74 18.98
CA ALA A 342 17.12 13.39 18.40
C ALA A 342 18.49 12.70 18.38
N LEU A 343 19.55 13.42 17.98
CA LEU A 343 20.91 12.89 17.90
C LEU A 343 21.52 12.63 19.28
N VAL A 344 21.28 13.48 20.27
CA VAL A 344 21.73 13.26 21.67
C VAL A 344 21.11 11.97 22.24
N ASN A 345 19.82 11.75 21.97
CA ASN A 345 19.14 10.54 22.40
C ASN A 345 19.67 9.28 21.69
N ASP A 346 19.94 9.37 20.39
CA ASP A 346 20.39 8.25 19.57
C ASP A 346 21.86 7.88 19.85
N LEU A 347 22.74 8.89 20.00
CA LEU A 347 24.17 8.71 20.22
C LEU A 347 24.53 8.54 21.72
N GLY A 348 23.61 8.86 22.64
CA GLY A 348 23.84 8.79 24.07
C GLY A 348 24.90 9.77 24.59
N THR A 349 25.16 10.86 23.87
CA THR A 349 26.14 11.90 24.22
C THR A 349 25.57 13.29 23.98
N THR A 350 25.91 14.26 24.83
CA THR A 350 25.56 15.68 24.65
C THR A 350 26.54 16.44 23.75
N ASP A 351 27.68 15.82 23.44
CA ASP A 351 28.74 16.43 22.62
C ASP A 351 28.50 16.12 21.13
N VAL A 352 27.37 16.60 20.61
CA VAL A 352 26.97 16.46 19.21
C VAL A 352 27.19 17.79 18.51
N SER A 353 28.04 17.80 17.49
CA SER A 353 28.32 18.99 16.67
C SER A 353 27.45 19.02 15.41
N GLN A 354 27.35 20.19 14.78
CA GLN A 354 26.69 20.34 13.47
C GLN A 354 27.40 19.52 12.37
N GLY A 355 28.70 19.26 12.54
CA GLY A 355 29.46 18.37 11.68
C GLY A 355 28.99 16.92 11.78
N ASP A 356 28.66 16.44 12.98
CA ASP A 356 28.16 15.09 13.21
C ASP A 356 26.77 14.90 12.59
N CYS A 357 25.88 15.89 12.75
CA CYS A 357 24.59 15.88 12.07
C CYS A 357 24.75 15.82 10.55
N THR A 358 25.63 16.67 9.99
CA THR A 358 25.87 16.71 8.54
C THR A 358 26.38 15.36 8.02
N GLY A 359 27.32 14.73 8.75
CA GLY A 359 27.86 13.41 8.41
C GLY A 359 26.78 12.33 8.41
N ILE A 360 26.03 12.22 9.51
CA ILE A 360 24.95 11.23 9.68
C ILE A 360 23.88 11.42 8.60
N MET A 361 23.43 12.65 8.38
CA MET A 361 22.40 12.97 7.39
C MET A 361 22.88 12.71 5.96
N ALA A 362 24.13 13.05 5.63
CA ALA A 362 24.68 12.77 4.31
C ALA A 362 24.73 11.27 4.02
N ASP A 363 25.04 10.44 5.02
CA ASP A 363 25.06 8.99 4.88
C ASP A 363 23.66 8.38 4.78
N LEU A 364 22.70 8.88 5.56
CA LEU A 364 21.28 8.50 5.44
C LEU A 364 20.71 8.85 4.06
N LEU A 365 21.01 10.04 3.55
CA LEU A 365 20.57 10.48 2.22
C LEU A 365 21.20 9.62 1.11
N LYS A 366 22.48 9.24 1.23
CA LYS A 366 23.13 8.32 0.28
C LYS A 366 22.46 6.94 0.26
N GLN A 367 22.04 6.44 1.42
CA GLN A 367 21.36 5.14 1.53
C GLN A 367 19.95 5.18 0.93
N GLN A 368 19.20 6.25 1.19
CA GLN A 368 17.80 6.42 0.72
C GLN A 368 17.70 6.73 -0.77
N VAL A 369 18.58 7.58 -1.30
CA VAL A 369 18.53 8.04 -2.70
C VAL A 369 19.25 7.09 -3.68
N GLY A 370 19.85 6.01 -3.16
CA GLY A 370 20.31 4.88 -3.97
C GLY A 370 21.35 5.26 -5.02
N GLY A 371 22.54 5.69 -4.59
CA GLY A 371 23.79 5.67 -5.39
C GLY A 371 23.83 6.45 -6.72
N THR A 372 22.77 7.14 -7.13
CA THR A 372 22.72 7.93 -8.38
C THR A 372 23.29 9.34 -8.24
N ILE A 373 23.55 9.78 -7.01
CA ILE A 373 24.20 11.05 -6.71
C ILE A 373 25.71 10.80 -6.56
N ASN A 374 26.49 11.10 -7.61
CA ASN A 374 27.94 10.97 -7.60
C ASN A 374 28.58 11.92 -6.56
N ALA A 375 29.56 11.39 -5.82
CA ALA A 375 30.29 12.06 -4.73
C ALA A 375 31.17 13.22 -5.19
#